data_AF-A0A9D0XNZ9-F1
#
_entry.id   AF-A0A9D0XNZ9-F1
#
_cell.length_a   1.000
_cell.length_b   1.000
_cell.length_c   1.000
_cell.angle_alpha   90.00
_cell.angle_beta   90.00
_cell.angle_gamma   90.00
#
_symmetry.space_group_name_H-M   'P 1'
#
loop_
_entity.id
_entity.type
_entity.pdbx_description
1 polymer ?
#
loop_
_entity_poly.entity_id
_entity_poly.type
_entity_poly.pdbx_seq_one_letter_code
_entity_poly.pdbx_strand_id
1 'polypeptide(L)' 'INFNDNSDDFVFDNQMLSQIIYAGFHIAEVTCPTKYFEEASSINLRRSAIYGLGVLGVSLRHFLQRTGLFSFAMYEKKK' A
#
# COMPACT_ATOMS: atom_id res chain seq x y z
N ILE A 1 -8.93 2.70 9.04
CA ILE A 1 -7.64 2.61 8.31
C ILE A 1 -6.58 3.19 9.23
N ASN A 2 -5.54 2.42 9.54
CA ASN A 2 -4.49 2.79 10.48
C ASN A 2 -3.26 3.26 9.71
N PHE A 3 -3.40 4.38 8.99
CA PHE A 3 -2.36 4.84 8.07
C PHE A 3 -1.12 5.41 8.79
N ASN A 4 -1.25 5.84 10.06
CA ASN A 4 -0.11 6.32 10.85
C ASN A 4 0.90 5.20 11.17
N ASP A 5 0.47 3.94 11.10
CA ASP A 5 1.32 2.77 11.36
C ASP A 5 1.89 2.19 10.04
N ASN A 6 1.62 2.85 8.90
CA ASN A 6 2.23 2.49 7.61
C ASN A 6 3.69 2.97 7.55
N SER A 7 4.43 2.46 6.57
CA SER A 7 5.80 2.86 6.30
C SER A 7 5.87 4.28 5.77
N ASP A 8 6.87 5.06 6.18
CA ASP A 8 7.18 6.38 5.59
C ASP A 8 7.91 6.31 4.23
N ASP A 9 8.06 5.11 3.64
CA ASP A 9 8.74 4.89 2.35
C ASP A 9 7.72 4.60 1.24
N PHE A 10 8.20 4.36 0.02
CA PHE A 10 7.40 4.17 -1.20
C PHE A 10 6.27 3.13 -1.12
N VAL A 11 6.25 2.23 -0.15
CA VAL A 11 5.20 1.20 0.00
C VAL A 11 3.94 1.69 0.72
N PHE A 12 3.96 2.92 1.26
CA PHE A 12 2.87 3.53 2.04
C PHE A 12 1.51 3.43 1.35
N ASP A 13 1.44 3.84 0.09
CA ASP A 13 0.22 3.93 -0.71
C ASP A 13 -0.41 2.54 -0.90
N ASN A 14 0.41 1.53 -1.15
CA ASN A 14 -0.02 0.15 -1.29
C ASN A 14 -0.52 -0.43 0.04
N GLN A 15 0.11 -0.09 1.16
CA GLN A 15 -0.39 -0.47 2.50
C GLN A 15 -1.74 0.17 2.80
N MET A 16 -1.90 1.45 2.47
CA MET A 16 -3.16 2.18 2.63
C MET A 16 -4.26 1.58 1.75
N LEU A 17 -3.99 1.37 0.46
CA LEU A 17 -4.93 0.77 -0.49
C LEU A 17 -5.36 -0.62 -0.05
N SER A 18 -4.42 -1.46 0.39
CA SER A 18 -4.71 -2.79 0.90
C SER A 18 -5.67 -2.77 2.10
N GLN A 19 -5.50 -1.83 3.05
CA GLN A 19 -6.41 -1.66 4.17
C GLN A 19 -7.79 -1.17 3.74
N ILE A 20 -7.86 -0.26 2.76
CA ILE A 20 -9.14 0.25 2.21
C ILE A 20 -9.94 -0.89 1.58
N ILE A 21 -9.26 -1.70 0.76
CA ILE A 21 -9.85 -2.90 0.13
C ILE A 21 -10.33 -3.87 1.21
N TYR A 22 -9.49 -4.16 2.22
CA TYR A 22 -9.85 -5.09 3.29
C TYR A 22 -11.05 -4.61 4.13
N ALA A 23 -11.15 -3.30 4.35
CA ALA A 23 -12.27 -2.70 5.06
C ALA A 23 -13.59 -2.66 4.25
N GLY A 24 -13.56 -3.02 2.97
CA GLY A 24 -14.75 -3.10 2.11
C GLY A 24 -15.32 -1.74 1.68
N PHE A 25 -14.48 -0.69 1.65
CA PHE A 25 -14.91 0.61 1.17
C PHE A 25 -15.09 0.62 -0.35
N HIS A 26 -16.00 1.47 -0.83
CA HIS A 26 -16.11 1.77 -2.26
C HIS A 26 -14.93 2.62 -2.72
N ILE A 27 -14.33 2.25 -3.85
CA ILE A 27 -13.18 2.93 -4.45
C ILE A 27 -13.62 3.46 -5.81
N ALA A 28 -13.26 4.71 -6.10
CA ALA A 28 -13.40 5.32 -7.41
C ALA A 28 -12.07 5.96 -7.80
N GLU A 29 -11.73 5.91 -9.09
CA GLU A 29 -10.56 6.56 -9.64
C GLU A 29 -10.97 7.89 -10.28
N VAL A 30 -10.18 8.94 -10.04
CA VAL A 30 -10.33 10.24 -10.71
C VAL A 30 -9.10 10.45 -11.58
N THR A 31 -9.29 10.52 -12.90
CA THR A 31 -8.17 10.70 -13.83
C THR A 31 -7.52 12.07 -13.64
N CYS A 32 -6.21 12.07 -13.46
CA CYS A 32 -5.38 13.28 -13.46
C CYS A 32 -4.20 13.03 -14.41
N PRO A 33 -3.98 13.86 -15.45
CA PRO A 33 -2.88 13.65 -16.38
C PRO A 33 -1.54 13.85 -15.67
N THR A 34 -0.72 12.80 -15.65
CA THR A 34 0.63 12.82 -15.07
C THR A 34 1.51 13.81 -15.82
N LYS A 35 2.20 14.67 -15.07
CA LYS A 35 3.23 15.57 -15.62
C LYS A 35 4.58 15.19 -15.03
N TYR A 36 5.50 14.80 -15.91
CA TYR A 36 6.90 14.64 -15.54
C TYR A 36 7.63 15.94 -15.84
N PHE A 37 8.43 16.39 -14.88
CA PHE A 37 9.27 17.58 -14.95
C PHE A 37 10.67 17.19 -14.46
N GLU A 38 11.71 17.93 -14.79
CA GLU A 38 13.08 17.55 -14.44
C GLU A 38 13.31 17.48 -12.92
N GLU A 39 12.58 18.30 -12.16
CA GLU A 39 12.58 18.31 -10.70
C GLU A 39 11.69 17.21 -10.10
N ALA A 40 11.02 16.40 -10.93
CA ALA A 40 10.19 15.30 -10.44
C ALA A 40 11.07 14.21 -9.85
N SER A 41 10.70 13.76 -8.65
CA SER A 41 11.43 12.71 -7.96
C SER A 41 11.44 11.41 -8.79
N SER A 42 12.63 10.89 -9.04
CA SER A 42 12.84 9.61 -9.72
C SER A 42 13.38 8.58 -8.74
N ILE A 43 12.87 7.34 -8.83
CA ILE A 43 13.31 6.21 -8.02
C ILE A 43 14.40 5.43 -8.78
N ASN A 44 15.53 5.16 -8.12
CA ASN A 44 16.60 4.35 -8.73
C ASN A 44 16.25 2.86 -8.72
N LEU A 45 16.89 2.08 -9.60
CA LEU A 45 16.59 0.66 -9.79
C LEU A 45 16.61 -0.17 -8.49
N ARG A 46 17.58 0.08 -7.61
CA ARG A 46 17.68 -0.63 -6.33
C ARG A 46 16.47 -0.34 -5.44
N ARG A 47 16.09 0.93 -5.29
CA ARG A 47 14.90 1.31 -4.53
C ARG A 47 13.63 0.79 -5.18
N SER A 48 13.55 0.78 -6.52
CA SER A 48 12.42 0.19 -7.25
C SER A 48 12.26 -1.30 -6.96
N ALA A 49 13.35 -2.07 -6.89
CA ALA A 49 13.30 -3.48 -6.54
C ALA A 49 12.81 -3.71 -5.09
N ILE A 50 13.31 -2.90 -4.15
CA ILE A 50 12.86 -2.95 -2.74
C ILE A 50 11.37 -2.63 -2.65
N TYR A 51 10.93 -1.56 -3.32
CA TYR A 51 9.52 -1.18 -3.41
C TYR A 51 8.66 -2.32 -3.98
N GLY A 52 9.06 -2.89 -5.13
CA GLY A 52 8.33 -4.00 -5.75
C GLY A 52 8.19 -5.22 -4.85
N LEU A 53 9.26 -5.61 -4.14
CA LEU A 53 9.20 -6.69 -3.14
C LEU A 53 8.31 -6.31 -1.95
N GLY A 54 8.33 -5.05 -1.52
CA GLY A 54 7.43 -4.53 -0.50
C GLY A 54 5.96 -4.64 -0.91
N VAL A 55 5.64 -4.31 -2.17
CA VAL A 55 4.29 -4.46 -2.73
C VAL A 55 3.83 -5.91 -2.69
N LEU A 56 4.67 -6.85 -3.16
CA LEU A 56 4.37 -8.28 -3.10
C LEU A 56 4.15 -8.76 -1.65
N GLY A 57 4.96 -8.28 -0.71
CA GLY A 57 4.82 -8.61 0.71
C GLY A 57 3.49 -8.15 1.30
N VAL A 58 3.04 -6.94 0.98
CA VAL A 58 1.73 -6.42 1.41
C VAL A 58 0.59 -7.23 0.79
N SER A 59 0.68 -7.56 -0.50
CA SER A 59 -0.32 -8.39 -1.20
C SER A 59 -0.44 -9.78 -0.59
N LEU A 60 0.67 -10.41 -0.21
CA LEU A 60 0.66 -11.70 0.48
C LEU A 60 0.00 -11.59 1.87
N ARG A 61 0.36 -10.57 2.66
CA ARG A 61 -0.29 -10.32 3.96
C ARG A 61 -1.80 -10.09 3.81
N HIS A 62 -2.21 -9.34 2.79
CA HIS A 62 -3.63 -9.12 2.48
C HIS A 62 -4.35 -10.44 2.19
N PHE A 63 -3.76 -11.27 1.32
CA PHE A 63 -4.32 -12.57 0.98
C PHE A 63 -4.47 -13.46 2.23
N LEU A 64 -3.41 -13.57 3.03
CA LEU A 64 -3.41 -14.37 4.27
C LEU A 64 -4.38 -13.84 5.34
N GLN A 65 -4.54 -12.52 5.45
CA GLN A 65 -5.54 -11.92 6.32
C GLN A 65 -6.96 -12.26 5.85
N ARG A 66 -7.21 -12.14 4.54
CA ARG A 66 -8.53 -12.36 3.94
C ARG A 66 -8.96 -13.82 4.03
N THR A 67 -8.02 -14.77 4.00
CA THR A 67 -8.31 -16.21 4.20
C THR A 67 -8.50 -16.58 5.67
N GLY A 68 -8.20 -15.67 6.61
CA GLY A 68 -8.28 -15.93 8.06
C GLY A 68 -7.14 -16.80 8.60
N LEU A 69 -6.11 -17.08 7.80
CA LEU A 69 -4.96 -17.89 8.22
C LEU A 69 -4.03 -17.11 9.17
N PHE A 70 -4.00 -15.79 9.06
CA PHE A 70 -3.17 -14.92 9.88
C PHE A 70 -3.96 -13.66 10.28
N SER A 71 -3.57 -13.06 11.40
CA SER A 71 -4.03 -11.74 11.84
C SER A 71 -2.84 -10.79 11.90
N PHE A 72 -2.85 -9.75 11.06
CA PHE A 72 -1.84 -8.70 11.06
C PHE A 72 -2.42 -7.41 11.67
N ALA A 73 -1.63 -6.76 12.52
CA ALA A 73 -1.99 -5.52 13.19
C ALA A 73 -2.44 -4.39 12.23
N MET A 74 -1.91 -4.36 11.00
CA MET A 74 -2.31 -3.37 9.99
C MET A 74 -3.79 -3.44 9.59
N TYR A 75 -4.47 -4.56 9.85
CA TYR A 75 -5.89 -4.75 9.54
C TYR A 75 -6.80 -4.65 10.76
N GLU A 76 -6.26 -4.42 11.94
CA GLU A 76 -7.04 -4.27 13.17
C GLU A 76 -7.80 -2.93 13.19
N LYS A 77 -9.06 -2.96 13.61
CA LYS A 77 -9.85 -1.75 13.85
C LYS A 77 -9.46 -1.19 15.22
N LYS A 78 -8.81 -0.03 15.26
CA LYS A 78 -8.69 0.76 16.51
C LYS A 78 -10.11 1.10 16.97
N LYS A 79 -10.46 0.67 18.20
CA LYS A 79 -11.74 0.96 18.85
C LYS A 79 -11.85 2.44 19.19
#